data_AF-A0A9D9HB60-F1
#
_entry.id   AF-A0A9D9HB60-F1
#
_cell.length_a   1.000
_cell.length_b   1.000
_cell.length_c   1.000
_cell.angle_alpha   90.00
_cell.angle_beta   90.00
_cell.angle_gamma   90.00
#
_symmetry.space_group_name_H-M   'P 1'
#
loop_
_entity.id
_entity.type
_entity.pdbx_description
1 polymer ?
#
loop_
_entity_poly.entity_id
_entity_poly.type
_entity_poly.pdbx_seq_one_letter_code
_entity_poly.pdbx_strand_id
1 'polypeptide(L)'
;MKKNMPILQTLAMTIGWAMAGTVPTSCDNGNLEDIYKGSASGEYVSDINWTEAADLSTETYIKYFYENAGGRDTFGGSIWWEKPNTPQTGEPSSADGVGGWSQGHALDIVTDCYIRHSDNPEYQTYLYENIMKPFLPAFDEWNRTCGYGGDDFWNNFYDDMEWMALACLRVYELTGDQDYYDALMKMWNHIKGAKNDYKGAGGMAWKTDLPASRMSCSNGPGCLLAMKLYQLTVTEAKEGWEEQAAYYLNFAKEVYSWMTAYLCDTSTGQVYDNLGINDDGTIGTPDQVALSYNQGTFMASALALYNATGEDEYLRNAISFASYQVNRKMDSNYPVFSGEGNSGDNLLFRGIFVRYFLDMLKQPVNDIYTESTKNKFITALRSCSDVVWELAHPEGWYVWEYDWAAAPEFGNRNDNPDRLTIELNAEVPGATLIEIRARYEDWVAGKDSEKPNWTGPDFNAGK
;
A
#
# COMPACT_ATOMS: atom_id res chain seq x y z
N MET A 1 -40.86 28.63 -42.46
CA MET A 1 -40.16 29.78 -43.09
C MET A 1 -39.27 30.43 -42.04
N LYS A 2 -38.01 30.02 -41.93
CA LYS A 2 -36.98 30.70 -41.13
C LYS A 2 -35.78 30.96 -42.04
N LYS A 3 -35.32 32.21 -42.01
CA LYS A 3 -34.32 32.80 -42.91
C LYS A 3 -32.91 32.26 -42.60
N ASN A 4 -32.17 32.08 -43.70
CA ASN A 4 -30.78 31.64 -43.79
C ASN A 4 -29.78 32.80 -43.60
N MET A 5 -28.65 32.45 -42.94
CA MET A 5 -27.23 32.76 -43.23
C MET A 5 -26.75 34.24 -43.23
N PRO A 6 -25.42 34.57 -43.04
CA PRO A 6 -24.26 33.75 -43.45
C PRO A 6 -22.89 33.87 -42.65
N ILE A 7 -21.91 33.00 -43.02
CA ILE A 7 -20.39 33.09 -42.99
C ILE A 7 -19.70 33.06 -41.57
N LEU A 8 -18.63 32.29 -41.25
CA LEU A 8 -17.29 32.19 -41.87
C LEU A 8 -16.49 30.94 -41.43
N GLN A 9 -15.58 30.52 -42.33
CA GLN A 9 -14.65 29.39 -42.25
C GLN A 9 -13.45 29.65 -41.32
N THR A 10 -12.95 28.61 -40.62
CA THR A 10 -11.50 28.41 -40.41
C THR A 10 -11.13 26.92 -40.24
N LEU A 11 -10.02 26.56 -40.89
CA LEU A 11 -9.20 25.33 -40.92
C LEU A 11 -9.44 24.21 -39.90
N ALA A 12 -9.60 22.98 -40.44
CA ALA A 12 -9.37 21.72 -39.75
C ALA A 12 -7.96 21.20 -40.05
N MET A 13 -7.17 20.90 -39.01
CA MET A 13 -6.01 20.01 -39.08
C MET A 13 -6.41 18.67 -38.47
N THR A 14 -6.58 17.66 -39.32
CA THR A 14 -6.74 16.26 -38.94
C THR A 14 -5.35 15.66 -38.68
N ILE A 15 -5.03 15.35 -37.42
CA ILE A 15 -3.97 14.40 -37.09
C ILE A 15 -4.65 13.06 -36.85
N GLY A 16 -4.61 12.20 -37.87
CA GLY A 16 -5.04 10.81 -37.75
C GLY A 16 -3.98 10.00 -37.02
N TRP A 17 -4.31 9.50 -35.83
CA TRP A 17 -3.57 8.40 -35.22
C TRP A 17 -4.15 7.10 -35.76
N ALA A 18 -3.32 6.37 -36.51
CA ALA A 18 -3.62 5.03 -36.95
C ALA A 18 -3.61 4.11 -35.72
N MET A 19 -4.79 3.71 -35.26
CA MET A 19 -4.96 2.56 -34.38
C MET A 19 -4.62 1.30 -35.20
N ALA A 20 -3.34 0.93 -35.18
CA ALA A 20 -2.95 -0.42 -35.59
C ALA A 20 -3.48 -1.37 -34.52
N GLY A 21 -4.58 -2.07 -34.85
CA GLY A 21 -5.09 -3.15 -34.04
C GLY A 21 -4.08 -4.28 -34.00
N THR A 22 -3.22 -4.28 -32.98
CA THR A 22 -2.55 -5.47 -32.50
C THR A 22 -3.53 -6.19 -31.60
N VAL A 23 -3.97 -7.37 -32.02
CA VAL A 23 -4.60 -8.36 -31.15
C VAL A 23 -3.69 -8.51 -29.92
N PRO A 24 -4.15 -8.26 -28.68
CA PRO A 24 -3.33 -8.50 -27.52
C PRO A 24 -3.00 -9.99 -27.51
N THR A 25 -1.72 -10.31 -27.64
CA THR A 25 -1.18 -11.59 -27.19
C THR A 25 -1.71 -11.81 -25.78
N SER A 26 -2.36 -12.97 -25.57
CA SER A 26 -2.73 -13.46 -24.25
C SER A 26 -1.58 -13.18 -23.28
N CYS A 27 -1.88 -12.62 -22.11
CA CYS A 27 -0.95 -12.55 -21.00
C CYS A 27 -0.13 -13.83 -20.99
N ASP A 28 1.19 -13.71 -21.16
CA ASP A 28 2.09 -14.83 -20.99
C ASP A 28 1.89 -15.23 -19.54
N ASN A 29 1.03 -16.24 -19.31
CA ASN A 29 0.63 -16.73 -18.00
C ASN A 29 1.82 -17.51 -17.44
N GLY A 30 2.91 -16.78 -17.19
CA GLY A 30 4.25 -17.27 -16.90
C GLY A 30 4.16 -18.61 -16.22
N ASN A 31 4.74 -19.61 -16.89
CA ASN A 31 4.65 -21.03 -16.59
C ASN A 31 4.63 -21.23 -15.07
N LEU A 32 3.72 -22.05 -14.55
CA LEU A 32 3.62 -22.38 -13.12
C LEU A 32 4.95 -22.90 -12.53
N GLU A 33 5.91 -23.23 -13.39
CA GLU A 33 7.29 -23.60 -13.06
C GLU A 33 8.21 -22.45 -12.61
N ASP A 34 7.84 -21.18 -12.84
CA ASP A 34 8.64 -20.01 -12.44
C ASP A 34 8.36 -19.52 -11.02
N ILE A 35 7.32 -20.05 -10.35
CA ILE A 35 7.23 -19.95 -8.89
C ILE A 35 8.18 -21.02 -8.34
N TYR A 36 9.16 -20.59 -7.56
CA TYR A 36 10.09 -21.47 -6.84
C TYR A 36 9.40 -22.74 -6.32
N LYS A 37 10.02 -23.91 -6.58
CA LYS A 37 9.53 -25.26 -6.21
C LYS A 37 9.63 -25.55 -4.71
N GLY A 38 9.00 -24.74 -3.87
CA GLY A 38 8.56 -25.15 -2.54
C GLY A 38 7.18 -25.80 -2.67
N SER A 39 7.12 -27.14 -2.70
CA SER A 39 5.90 -27.96 -2.73
C SER A 39 4.63 -27.30 -3.32
N ALA A 40 4.65 -27.00 -4.62
CA ALA A 40 3.48 -26.52 -5.38
C ALA A 40 2.43 -27.62 -5.63
N SER A 41 2.24 -28.56 -4.68
CA SER A 41 1.22 -29.61 -4.74
C SER A 41 -0.07 -29.26 -3.99
N GLY A 42 -0.21 -28.05 -3.46
CA GLY A 42 -1.52 -27.52 -3.06
C GLY A 42 -2.22 -28.24 -1.90
N GLU A 43 -1.49 -28.74 -0.89
CA GLU A 43 -2.10 -29.36 0.31
C GLU A 43 -1.43 -28.99 1.64
N TYR A 44 -0.43 -28.09 1.67
CA TYR A 44 0.04 -27.58 2.96
C TYR A 44 -0.84 -26.40 3.38
N VAL A 45 -1.81 -26.68 4.23
CA VAL A 45 -2.41 -25.67 5.11
C VAL A 45 -1.54 -25.72 6.36
N SER A 46 -0.82 -24.63 6.63
CA SER A 46 -0.14 -24.48 7.91
C SER A 46 -1.13 -24.69 9.06
N ASP A 47 -0.75 -25.48 10.07
CA ASP A 47 -1.51 -25.67 11.31
C ASP A 47 -1.45 -24.43 12.24
N ILE A 48 -0.81 -23.35 11.79
CA ILE A 48 -0.76 -22.07 12.51
C ILE A 48 -2.17 -21.48 12.61
N ASN A 49 -2.58 -21.17 13.84
CA ASN A 49 -3.73 -20.32 14.10
C ASN A 49 -3.38 -18.86 13.78
N TRP A 50 -3.67 -18.43 12.55
CA TRP A 50 -3.29 -17.10 12.09
C TRP A 50 -3.93 -15.94 12.85
N THR A 51 -5.11 -16.14 13.45
CA THR A 51 -5.71 -15.15 14.35
C THR A 51 -4.83 -14.93 15.59
N GLU A 52 -4.45 -16.01 16.28
CA GLU A 52 -3.58 -15.96 17.45
C GLU A 52 -2.18 -15.45 17.09
N ALA A 53 -1.65 -15.83 15.93
CA ALA A 53 -0.37 -15.35 15.43
C ALA A 53 -0.36 -13.82 15.22
N ALA A 54 -1.43 -13.29 14.62
CA ALA A 54 -1.60 -11.85 14.44
C ALA A 54 -1.82 -11.11 15.77
N ASP A 55 -2.57 -11.69 16.72
CA ASP A 55 -2.74 -11.11 18.05
C ASP A 55 -1.39 -11.00 18.76
N LEU A 56 -0.59 -12.08 18.78
CA LEU A 56 0.74 -12.11 19.38
C LEU A 56 1.70 -11.11 18.71
N SER A 57 1.70 -11.03 17.38
CA SER A 57 2.51 -10.07 16.63
C SER A 57 2.09 -8.63 16.94
N THR A 58 0.81 -8.31 16.89
CA THR A 58 0.32 -6.94 17.09
C THR A 58 0.41 -6.48 18.54
N GLU A 59 0.17 -7.36 19.52
CA GLU A 59 0.38 -7.05 20.93
C GLU A 59 1.85 -6.78 21.23
N THR A 60 2.76 -7.58 20.67
CA THR A 60 4.22 -7.37 20.77
C THR A 60 4.60 -6.04 20.14
N TYR A 61 4.10 -5.77 18.92
CA TYR A 61 4.33 -4.53 18.21
C TYR A 61 3.86 -3.30 19.00
N ILE A 62 2.61 -3.27 19.47
CA ILE A 62 2.06 -2.16 20.26
C ILE A 62 2.88 -1.98 21.54
N LYS A 63 3.16 -3.06 22.27
CA LYS A 63 3.89 -3.02 23.53
C LYS A 63 5.26 -2.31 23.39
N TYR A 64 5.97 -2.57 22.30
CA TYR A 64 7.36 -2.15 22.14
C TYR A 64 7.57 -0.95 21.21
N PHE A 65 6.73 -0.77 20.21
CA PHE A 65 6.84 0.31 19.24
C PHE A 65 5.90 1.48 19.51
N TYR A 66 4.79 1.31 20.24
CA TYR A 66 3.91 2.42 20.58
C TYR A 66 4.20 2.97 21.98
N GLU A 67 4.73 4.21 22.07
CA GLU A 67 5.30 4.74 23.32
C GLU A 67 4.35 5.66 24.11
N ASN A 68 3.35 5.08 24.78
CA ASN A 68 2.46 5.89 25.64
C ASN A 68 3.18 6.49 26.89
N ALA A 69 4.21 5.79 27.41
CA ALA A 69 4.82 6.09 28.71
C ALA A 69 5.71 7.35 28.79
N GLY A 70 6.01 7.98 27.65
CA GLY A 70 6.81 9.22 27.56
C GLY A 70 6.01 10.49 27.26
N GLY A 71 4.68 10.39 27.09
CA GLY A 71 3.85 11.47 26.54
C GLY A 71 4.06 11.69 25.03
N ARG A 72 4.50 10.64 24.31
CA ARG A 72 4.78 10.64 22.89
C ARG A 72 3.92 9.57 22.22
N ASP A 73 2.66 9.91 21.94
CA ASP A 73 1.68 9.02 21.32
C ASP A 73 1.98 8.76 19.82
N THR A 74 3.24 8.53 19.46
CA THR A 74 3.69 8.13 18.12
C THR A 74 4.44 6.80 18.19
N PHE A 75 4.75 6.21 17.03
CA PHE A 75 5.50 4.96 16.96
C PHE A 75 7.01 5.24 16.99
N GLY A 76 7.72 4.57 17.90
CA GLY A 76 9.16 4.62 18.04
C GLY A 76 9.87 4.10 16.79
N GLY A 77 11.02 4.71 16.46
CA GLY A 77 11.73 4.43 15.21
C GLY A 77 12.47 3.09 15.19
N SER A 78 12.78 2.54 16.36
CA SER A 78 13.37 1.21 16.53
C SER A 78 13.23 0.75 17.97
N ILE A 79 13.41 -0.55 18.20
CA ILE A 79 13.61 -1.14 19.53
C ILE A 79 14.98 -1.82 19.58
N TRP A 80 15.62 -1.84 20.75
CA TRP A 80 16.92 -2.54 20.90
C TRP A 80 17.17 -3.08 22.31
N TRP A 81 18.03 -4.09 22.41
CA TRP A 81 18.48 -4.70 23.66
C TRP A 81 19.92 -5.25 23.55
N GLU A 82 20.60 -5.43 24.70
CA GLU A 82 22.02 -5.83 24.78
C GLU A 82 22.28 -7.10 25.64
N LYS A 83 23.36 -7.84 25.34
CA LYS A 83 23.83 -8.98 26.17
C LYS A 83 24.26 -8.52 27.58
N PRO A 84 24.13 -9.36 28.63
CA PRO A 84 23.74 -10.78 28.60
C PRO A 84 22.21 -11.00 28.66
N ASN A 85 21.38 -9.96 28.49
CA ASN A 85 19.95 -10.09 28.64
C ASN A 85 19.37 -10.98 27.53
N THR A 86 19.34 -12.27 27.86
CA THR A 86 18.55 -13.29 27.21
C THR A 86 17.11 -12.76 27.22
N PRO A 87 16.37 -12.80 26.10
CA PRO A 87 15.07 -12.15 25.99
C PRO A 87 13.99 -12.78 26.90
N GLN A 88 14.03 -12.50 28.22
CA GLN A 88 13.00 -12.91 29.18
C GLN A 88 12.72 -11.92 30.32
N THR A 89 13.57 -10.92 30.62
CA THR A 89 13.24 -9.91 31.65
C THR A 89 13.91 -8.54 31.46
N GLY A 90 13.93 -8.02 30.24
CA GLY A 90 14.24 -6.62 29.97
C GLY A 90 13.35 -6.10 28.85
N GLU A 91 12.62 -5.03 29.09
CA GLU A 91 11.88 -4.34 28.04
C GLU A 91 12.92 -3.72 27.08
N PRO A 92 12.84 -3.97 25.76
CA PRO A 92 13.68 -3.27 24.79
C PRO A 92 13.31 -1.78 24.84
N SER A 93 14.33 -0.91 24.75
CA SER A 93 14.08 0.53 24.74
C SER A 93 13.79 1.02 23.32
N SER A 94 12.77 1.85 23.16
CA SER A 94 12.44 2.54 21.92
C SER A 94 13.42 3.70 21.65
N ALA A 95 13.74 3.94 20.38
CA ALA A 95 14.34 5.20 19.92
C ALA A 95 13.28 6.13 19.31
N ASP A 96 13.55 7.44 19.28
CA ASP A 96 12.63 8.47 18.78
C ASP A 96 12.17 8.18 17.33
N GLY A 97 10.94 8.58 16.99
CA GLY A 97 10.19 8.17 15.79
C GLY A 97 10.90 8.31 14.43
N VAL A 98 10.49 7.45 13.48
CA VAL A 98 10.89 7.48 12.05
C VAL A 98 10.02 8.47 11.24
N GLY A 99 10.39 8.68 9.96
CA GLY A 99 9.76 9.64 9.04
C GLY A 99 8.24 9.53 8.90
N GLY A 100 7.61 10.57 8.33
CA GLY A 100 6.15 10.77 8.38
C GLY A 100 5.39 9.65 7.70
N TRP A 101 5.89 9.18 6.56
CA TRP A 101 5.31 8.05 5.84
C TRP A 101 5.27 6.74 6.65
N SER A 102 6.32 6.43 7.42
CA SER A 102 6.39 5.21 8.24
C SER A 102 5.33 5.19 9.34
N GLN A 103 4.98 6.36 9.91
CA GLN A 103 3.96 6.48 10.96
C GLN A 103 2.57 6.08 10.47
N GLY A 104 2.21 6.41 9.22
CA GLY A 104 0.95 5.98 8.62
C GLY A 104 0.85 4.46 8.49
N HIS A 105 1.91 3.82 8.00
CA HIS A 105 1.97 2.35 7.90
C HIS A 105 2.04 1.65 9.26
N ALA A 106 2.62 2.31 10.26
CA ALA A 106 2.64 1.86 11.64
C ALA A 106 1.23 1.87 12.27
N LEU A 107 0.44 2.92 12.02
CA LEU A 107 -0.98 3.00 12.40
C LEU A 107 -1.84 1.95 11.69
N ASP A 108 -1.49 1.63 10.44
CA ASP A 108 -2.24 0.68 9.63
C ASP A 108 -2.27 -0.74 10.21
N ILE A 109 -1.25 -1.17 10.97
CA ILE A 109 -1.22 -2.47 11.68
C ILE A 109 -2.29 -2.49 12.78
N VAL A 110 -2.35 -1.42 13.58
CA VAL A 110 -3.37 -1.26 14.62
C VAL A 110 -4.77 -1.25 14.00
N THR A 111 -4.89 -0.64 12.81
CA THR A 111 -6.12 -0.61 12.03
C THR A 111 -6.51 -2.00 11.50
N ASP A 112 -5.56 -2.81 11.05
CA ASP A 112 -5.81 -4.22 10.67
C ASP A 112 -6.31 -5.05 11.85
N CYS A 113 -5.67 -4.90 13.01
CA CYS A 113 -6.09 -5.55 14.24
C CYS A 113 -7.50 -5.12 14.69
N TYR A 114 -7.82 -3.83 14.58
CA TYR A 114 -9.15 -3.31 14.85
C TYR A 114 -10.24 -3.97 13.97
N ILE A 115 -9.94 -4.23 12.70
CA ILE A 115 -10.86 -4.91 11.76
C ILE A 115 -11.10 -6.37 12.19
N ARG A 116 -10.04 -7.11 12.52
CA ARG A 116 -10.18 -8.52 12.94
C ARG A 116 -11.02 -8.67 14.21
N HIS A 117 -10.95 -7.68 15.11
CA HIS A 117 -11.65 -7.65 16.39
C HIS A 117 -13.05 -7.01 16.33
N SER A 118 -13.71 -7.02 15.16
CA SER A 118 -15.09 -6.51 15.01
C SER A 118 -16.14 -7.13 15.94
N ASP A 119 -15.86 -8.32 16.49
CA ASP A 119 -16.69 -9.04 17.46
C ASP A 119 -16.28 -8.78 18.92
N ASN A 120 -15.26 -7.97 19.16
CA ASN A 120 -14.76 -7.59 20.48
C ASN A 120 -14.75 -6.05 20.66
N PRO A 121 -15.92 -5.44 20.95
CA PRO A 121 -16.03 -3.98 21.09
C PRO A 121 -15.18 -3.39 22.22
N GLU A 122 -14.90 -4.15 23.29
CA GLU A 122 -14.06 -3.69 24.41
C GLU A 122 -12.62 -3.49 23.94
N TYR A 123 -12.08 -4.44 23.16
CA TYR A 123 -10.74 -4.32 22.61
C TYR A 123 -10.66 -3.27 21.49
N GLN A 124 -11.68 -3.16 20.63
CA GLN A 124 -11.77 -2.06 19.68
C GLN A 124 -11.76 -0.69 20.38
N THR A 125 -12.51 -0.55 21.48
CA THR A 125 -12.50 0.66 22.31
C THR A 125 -11.11 0.93 22.88
N TYR A 126 -10.41 -0.11 23.35
CA TYR A 126 -9.04 0.02 23.83
C TYR A 126 -8.09 0.54 22.75
N LEU A 127 -8.07 -0.09 21.56
CA LEU A 127 -7.23 0.33 20.43
C LEU A 127 -7.52 1.76 20.00
N TYR A 128 -8.79 2.13 19.92
CA TYR A 128 -9.19 3.48 19.51
C TYR A 128 -8.79 4.53 20.55
N GLU A 129 -9.22 4.39 21.81
CA GLU A 129 -9.03 5.42 22.83
C GLU A 129 -7.58 5.56 23.30
N ASN A 130 -6.78 4.48 23.26
CA ASN A 130 -5.41 4.48 23.80
C ASN A 130 -4.33 4.59 22.72
N ILE A 131 -4.67 4.38 21.45
CA ILE A 131 -3.68 4.35 20.35
C ILE A 131 -4.11 5.29 19.22
N MET A 132 -5.21 5.00 18.51
CA MET A 132 -5.60 5.77 17.32
C MET A 132 -5.87 7.25 17.67
N LYS A 133 -6.82 7.49 18.56
CA LYS A 133 -7.22 8.85 18.94
C LYS A 133 -6.08 9.74 19.46
N PRO A 134 -5.21 9.29 20.40
CA PRO A 134 -4.07 10.10 20.81
C PRO A 134 -2.96 10.20 19.75
N PHE A 135 -2.86 9.24 18.83
CA PHE A 135 -1.85 9.28 17.76
C PHE A 135 -1.99 10.48 16.83
N LEU A 136 -3.20 10.80 16.38
CA LEU A 136 -3.41 11.83 15.37
C LEU A 136 -2.83 13.22 15.77
N PRO A 137 -3.14 13.79 16.95
CA PRO A 137 -2.55 15.06 17.36
C PRO A 137 -1.04 14.97 17.65
N ALA A 138 -0.54 13.80 18.11
CA ALA A 138 0.89 13.60 18.33
C ALA A 138 1.67 13.53 17.02
N PHE A 139 1.09 12.91 15.98
CA PHE A 139 1.64 12.91 14.64
C PHE A 139 1.69 14.32 14.04
N ASP A 140 0.63 15.13 14.18
CA ASP A 140 0.64 16.51 13.68
C ASP A 140 1.78 17.33 14.33
N GLU A 141 1.95 17.21 15.65
CA GLU A 141 3.04 17.88 16.37
C GLU A 141 4.43 17.42 15.90
N TRP A 142 4.60 16.11 15.73
CA TRP A 142 5.84 15.55 15.18
C TRP A 142 6.09 16.06 13.76
N ASN A 143 5.07 16.06 12.89
CA ASN A 143 5.19 16.50 11.50
C ASN A 143 5.60 17.97 11.42
N ARG A 144 5.04 18.84 12.27
CA ARG A 144 5.46 20.25 12.36
C ARG A 144 6.93 20.46 12.71
N THR A 145 7.53 19.53 13.45
CA THR A 145 8.88 19.68 14.02
C THR A 145 9.95 18.84 13.33
N CYS A 146 9.58 17.95 12.41
CA CYS A 146 10.51 17.04 11.71
C CYS A 146 11.46 17.73 10.69
N GLY A 147 11.30 19.03 10.43
CA GLY A 147 12.18 19.85 9.60
C GLY A 147 11.86 19.85 8.10
N TYR A 148 10.94 18.99 7.65
CA TYR A 148 10.39 18.97 6.29
C TYR A 148 8.85 18.92 6.25
N GLY A 149 8.21 18.91 7.42
CA GLY A 149 6.78 19.11 7.61
C GLY A 149 6.43 20.52 8.08
N GLY A 150 5.15 20.74 8.32
CA GLY A 150 4.58 22.03 8.74
C GLY A 150 3.17 21.88 9.29
N ASP A 151 2.51 23.02 9.49
CA ASP A 151 1.17 23.09 10.08
C ASP A 151 0.12 22.33 9.26
N ASP A 152 -0.95 21.91 9.92
CA ASP A 152 -2.12 21.27 9.30
C ASP A 152 -1.75 20.04 8.46
N PHE A 153 -0.87 19.17 9.01
CA PHE A 153 -0.38 17.96 8.35
C PHE A 153 0.36 18.18 7.02
N TRP A 154 0.77 19.42 6.71
CA TRP A 154 1.54 19.68 5.49
C TRP A 154 2.93 19.05 5.54
N ASN A 155 3.38 18.45 4.44
CA ASN A 155 4.73 17.96 4.28
C ASN A 155 5.29 18.33 2.89
N ASN A 156 6.60 18.55 2.79
CA ASN A 156 7.26 18.83 1.51
C ASN A 156 7.19 17.63 0.55
N PHE A 157 7.13 16.41 1.09
CA PHE A 157 6.96 15.16 0.37
C PHE A 157 5.46 14.85 0.19
N TYR A 158 5.01 14.76 -1.06
CA TYR A 158 3.61 14.46 -1.35
C TYR A 158 3.25 13.03 -0.98
N ASP A 159 4.16 12.10 -1.20
CA ASP A 159 4.04 10.70 -0.83
C ASP A 159 3.89 10.51 0.69
N ASP A 160 4.66 11.21 1.53
CA ASP A 160 4.46 11.18 3.00
C ASP A 160 3.03 11.56 3.40
N MET A 161 2.47 12.62 2.78
CA MET A 161 1.08 13.02 3.02
C MET A 161 0.09 11.99 2.47
N GLU A 162 0.36 11.38 1.32
CA GLU A 162 -0.51 10.36 0.71
C GLU A 162 -0.62 9.11 1.58
N TRP A 163 0.48 8.63 2.15
CA TRP A 163 0.50 7.47 3.04
C TRP A 163 -0.27 7.73 4.33
N MET A 164 -0.05 8.87 4.96
CA MET A 164 -0.79 9.24 6.15
C MET A 164 -2.28 9.50 5.84
N ALA A 165 -2.60 10.13 4.71
CA ALA A 165 -3.98 10.33 4.29
C ALA A 165 -4.72 8.99 4.07
N LEU A 166 -4.07 8.01 3.46
CA LEU A 166 -4.62 6.66 3.30
C LEU A 166 -4.91 6.00 4.66
N ALA A 167 -3.98 6.10 5.63
CA ALA A 167 -4.19 5.57 6.97
C ALA A 167 -5.31 6.32 7.73
N CYS A 168 -5.37 7.65 7.65
CA CYS A 168 -6.46 8.45 8.24
C CYS A 168 -7.83 8.07 7.65
N LEU A 169 -7.89 7.86 6.33
CA LEU A 169 -9.12 7.43 5.66
C LEU A 169 -9.60 6.09 6.20
N ARG A 170 -8.71 5.11 6.37
CA ARG A 170 -9.08 3.80 6.93
C ARG A 170 -9.62 3.91 8.36
N VAL A 171 -9.01 4.74 9.21
CA VAL A 171 -9.51 4.95 10.58
C VAL A 171 -10.88 5.64 10.55
N TYR A 172 -11.09 6.63 9.68
CA TYR A 172 -12.39 7.28 9.51
C TYR A 172 -13.48 6.30 9.06
N GLU A 173 -13.21 5.46 8.06
CA GLU A 173 -14.18 4.47 7.55
C GLU A 173 -14.65 3.49 8.64
N LEU A 174 -13.80 3.20 9.62
CA LEU A 174 -14.10 2.25 10.70
C LEU A 174 -14.75 2.89 11.92
N THR A 175 -14.37 4.12 12.24
CA THR A 175 -14.75 4.76 13.52
C THR A 175 -15.75 5.90 13.34
N GLY A 176 -15.83 6.49 12.15
CA GLY A 176 -16.56 7.73 11.88
C GLY A 176 -15.95 8.96 12.56
N ASP A 177 -14.71 8.87 13.07
CA ASP A 177 -14.05 9.98 13.77
C ASP A 177 -13.75 11.15 12.80
N GLN A 178 -14.42 12.27 13.05
CA GLN A 178 -14.34 13.45 12.21
C GLN A 178 -12.96 14.10 12.23
N ASP A 179 -12.17 13.95 13.30
CA ASP A 179 -10.82 14.54 13.37
C ASP A 179 -9.90 13.87 12.33
N TYR A 180 -10.04 12.56 12.13
CA TYR A 180 -9.33 11.81 11.09
C TYR A 180 -9.76 12.20 9.68
N TYR A 181 -11.06 12.41 9.45
CA TYR A 181 -11.54 12.92 8.15
C TYR A 181 -11.04 14.33 7.86
N ASP A 182 -11.05 15.21 8.86
CA ASP A 182 -10.58 16.59 8.70
C ASP A 182 -9.08 16.62 8.40
N ALA A 183 -8.28 15.77 9.07
CA ALA A 183 -6.86 15.59 8.77
C ALA A 183 -6.63 15.05 7.34
N LEU A 184 -7.36 14.00 6.95
CA LEU A 184 -7.37 13.47 5.57
C LEU A 184 -7.63 14.58 4.55
N MET A 185 -8.66 15.41 4.77
CA MET A 185 -9.04 16.44 3.82
C MET A 185 -8.04 17.61 3.78
N LYS A 186 -7.38 17.94 4.89
CA LYS A 186 -6.25 18.89 4.91
C LYS A 186 -5.11 18.38 4.02
N MET A 187 -4.66 17.14 4.22
CA MET A 187 -3.63 16.52 3.39
C MET A 187 -4.05 16.44 1.92
N TRP A 188 -5.26 15.97 1.62
CA TRP A 188 -5.76 15.90 0.24
C TRP A 188 -5.72 17.26 -0.48
N ASN A 189 -6.05 18.34 0.22
CA ASN A 189 -6.01 19.69 -0.35
C ASN A 189 -4.61 20.12 -0.78
N HIS A 190 -3.56 19.59 -0.14
CA HIS A 190 -2.18 19.76 -0.56
C HIS A 190 -1.79 18.74 -1.64
N ILE A 191 -2.09 17.46 -1.45
CA ILE A 191 -1.75 16.34 -2.35
C ILE A 191 -2.22 16.58 -3.78
N LYS A 192 -3.46 17.05 -3.98
CA LYS A 192 -3.98 17.33 -5.33
C LYS A 192 -3.16 18.38 -6.09
N GLY A 193 -2.41 19.22 -5.37
CA GLY A 193 -1.45 20.18 -5.92
C GLY A 193 -0.21 19.55 -6.55
N ALA A 194 0.10 18.29 -6.24
CA ALA A 194 1.21 17.55 -6.86
C ALA A 194 1.01 17.39 -8.37
N LYS A 195 -0.23 17.32 -8.85
CA LYS A 195 -0.59 17.38 -10.28
C LYS A 195 -0.46 18.82 -10.80
N ASN A 196 0.78 19.31 -10.75
CA ASN A 196 1.15 20.72 -10.87
C ASN A 196 1.26 21.25 -12.31
N ASP A 197 0.91 20.43 -13.31
CA ASP A 197 0.99 20.73 -14.74
C ASP A 197 2.35 21.31 -15.20
N TYR A 198 3.45 20.92 -14.53
CA TYR A 198 4.78 21.39 -14.87
C TYR A 198 5.08 21.12 -16.36
N LYS A 199 5.19 22.21 -17.13
CA LYS A 199 5.40 22.20 -18.59
C LYS A 199 4.32 21.46 -19.40
N GLY A 200 3.11 21.27 -18.85
CA GLY A 200 2.04 20.53 -19.53
C GLY A 200 2.26 19.02 -19.56
N ALA A 201 3.22 18.49 -18.79
CA ALA A 201 3.66 17.10 -18.90
C ALA A 201 2.78 16.10 -18.14
N GLY A 202 1.85 16.56 -17.29
CA GLY A 202 1.03 15.72 -16.42
C GLY A 202 1.81 15.08 -15.26
N GLY A 203 1.27 14.00 -14.70
CA GLY A 203 1.80 13.29 -13.54
C GLY A 203 1.79 14.11 -12.24
N MET A 204 2.01 13.42 -11.12
CA MET A 204 2.12 14.01 -9.79
C MET A 204 3.60 14.18 -9.43
N ALA A 205 3.95 15.38 -8.92
CA ALA A 205 5.28 15.66 -8.43
C ALA A 205 5.61 14.85 -7.17
N TRP A 206 6.88 14.57 -6.93
CA TRP A 206 7.31 13.92 -5.69
C TRP A 206 7.29 14.88 -4.50
N LYS A 207 7.84 16.09 -4.70
CA LYS A 207 7.94 17.11 -3.66
C LYS A 207 7.41 18.44 -4.15
N THR A 208 6.96 19.26 -3.20
CA THR A 208 6.52 20.63 -3.48
C THR A 208 7.68 21.46 -4.06
N ASP A 209 8.90 21.27 -3.57
CA ASP A 209 10.10 21.99 -4.01
C ASP A 209 10.81 21.38 -5.24
N LEU A 210 10.38 20.20 -5.72
CA LEU A 210 10.90 19.54 -6.92
C LEU A 210 9.78 19.30 -7.95
N PRO A 211 9.23 20.38 -8.55
CA PRO A 211 8.03 20.30 -9.38
C PRO A 211 8.19 19.48 -10.67
N ALA A 212 9.42 19.20 -11.10
CA ALA A 212 9.75 18.41 -12.29
C ALA A 212 9.97 16.91 -12.01
N SER A 213 10.09 16.49 -10.75
CA SER A 213 10.27 15.07 -10.39
C SER A 213 8.95 14.31 -10.53
N ARG A 214 8.97 13.10 -11.08
CA ARG A 214 7.81 12.20 -11.14
C ARG A 214 8.22 10.84 -10.61
N MET A 215 7.66 10.45 -9.47
CA MET A 215 7.96 9.18 -8.83
C MET A 215 6.71 8.32 -8.76
N SER A 216 6.89 7.01 -8.93
CA SER A 216 5.81 6.05 -8.71
C SER A 216 5.24 6.14 -7.30
N CYS A 217 6.08 6.47 -6.32
CA CYS A 217 5.69 6.64 -4.92
C CYS A 217 4.75 7.81 -4.63
N SER A 218 4.59 8.80 -5.52
CA SER A 218 3.60 9.87 -5.38
C SER A 218 2.48 9.82 -6.44
N ASN A 219 2.64 8.98 -7.47
CA ASN A 219 1.60 8.80 -8.48
C ASN A 219 0.68 7.63 -8.14
N GLY A 220 1.26 6.50 -7.71
CA GLY A 220 0.54 5.31 -7.29
C GLY A 220 -0.39 5.56 -6.09
N PRO A 221 0.13 5.96 -4.91
CA PRO A 221 -0.72 6.22 -3.75
C PRO A 221 -1.62 7.45 -3.93
N GLY A 222 -1.19 8.50 -4.65
CA GLY A 222 -2.07 9.62 -5.02
C GLY A 222 -3.27 9.19 -5.88
N CYS A 223 -3.08 8.31 -6.87
CA CYS A 223 -4.17 7.69 -7.63
C CYS A 223 -5.07 6.81 -6.73
N LEU A 224 -4.45 5.99 -5.88
CA LEU A 224 -5.18 5.11 -4.97
C LEU A 224 -6.03 5.89 -3.98
N LEU A 225 -5.48 6.96 -3.38
CA LEU A 225 -6.18 7.83 -2.44
C LEU A 225 -7.39 8.48 -3.10
N ALA A 226 -7.24 8.99 -4.34
CA ALA A 226 -8.37 9.50 -5.11
C ALA A 226 -9.45 8.43 -5.32
N MET A 227 -9.07 7.19 -5.64
CA MET A 227 -10.04 6.09 -5.75
C MET A 227 -10.71 5.71 -4.43
N LYS A 228 -9.99 5.76 -3.30
CA LYS A 228 -10.57 5.50 -1.98
C LYS A 228 -11.50 6.63 -1.53
N LEU A 229 -11.19 7.89 -1.87
CA LEU A 229 -12.11 9.03 -1.68
C LEU A 229 -13.36 8.92 -2.57
N TYR A 230 -13.22 8.47 -3.82
CA TYR A 230 -14.36 8.13 -4.67
C TYR A 230 -15.23 7.06 -4.03
N GLN A 231 -14.60 5.98 -3.55
CA GLN A 231 -15.30 4.89 -2.88
C GLN A 231 -16.06 5.36 -1.64
N LEU A 232 -15.42 6.15 -0.77
CA LEU A 232 -16.05 6.76 0.39
C LEU A 232 -17.26 7.60 -0.02
N THR A 233 -17.09 8.49 -1.01
CA THR A 233 -18.15 9.40 -1.42
C THR A 233 -19.38 8.70 -2.00
N VAL A 234 -19.16 7.64 -2.79
CA VAL A 234 -20.23 6.81 -3.33
C VAL A 234 -20.90 5.97 -2.23
N THR A 235 -20.13 5.45 -1.29
CA THR A 235 -20.64 4.56 -0.22
C THR A 235 -21.49 5.33 0.78
N GLU A 236 -21.02 6.49 1.25
CA GLU A 236 -21.79 7.31 2.19
C GLU A 236 -22.93 8.07 1.51
N ALA A 237 -22.79 8.37 0.21
CA ALA A 237 -23.82 8.99 -0.62
C ALA A 237 -24.48 10.23 0.02
N LYS A 238 -23.68 11.07 0.69
CA LYS A 238 -24.15 12.31 1.31
C LYS A 238 -24.62 13.30 0.22
N GLU A 239 -25.62 14.12 0.55
CA GLU A 239 -26.17 15.10 -0.39
C GLU A 239 -25.07 16.06 -0.90
N GLY A 240 -24.96 16.17 -2.22
CA GLY A 240 -23.99 17.04 -2.87
C GLY A 240 -22.58 16.48 -2.93
N TRP A 241 -22.38 15.17 -2.75
CA TRP A 241 -21.11 14.46 -2.95
C TRP A 241 -20.95 13.89 -4.37
N GLU A 242 -21.95 14.01 -5.24
CA GLU A 242 -21.91 13.47 -6.59
C GLU A 242 -20.83 14.16 -7.46
N GLU A 243 -20.65 15.47 -7.29
CA GLU A 243 -19.62 16.23 -8.01
C GLU A 243 -18.21 15.85 -7.53
N GLN A 244 -18.06 15.56 -6.25
CA GLN A 244 -16.81 15.16 -5.60
C GLN A 244 -16.45 13.75 -6.02
N ALA A 245 -17.41 12.82 -6.05
CA ALA A 245 -17.22 11.49 -6.59
C ALA A 245 -16.73 11.57 -8.05
N ALA A 246 -17.40 12.37 -8.89
CA ALA A 246 -16.98 12.56 -10.28
C ALA A 246 -15.56 13.17 -10.37
N TYR A 247 -15.23 14.13 -9.52
CA TYR A 247 -13.89 14.73 -9.46
C TYR A 247 -12.82 13.71 -9.10
N TYR A 248 -13.03 12.93 -8.03
CA TYR A 248 -12.07 11.92 -7.56
C TYR A 248 -11.83 10.83 -8.60
N LEU A 249 -12.88 10.31 -9.22
CA LEU A 249 -12.76 9.31 -10.28
C LEU A 249 -12.01 9.86 -11.49
N ASN A 250 -12.30 11.09 -11.93
CA ASN A 250 -11.59 11.72 -13.04
C ASN A 250 -10.12 12.00 -12.71
N PHE A 251 -9.83 12.47 -11.50
CA PHE A 251 -8.47 12.68 -11.03
C PHE A 251 -7.67 11.37 -11.10
N ALA A 252 -8.22 10.28 -10.54
CA ALA A 252 -7.59 8.97 -10.57
C ALA A 252 -7.37 8.46 -12.01
N LYS A 253 -8.37 8.58 -12.89
CA LYS A 253 -8.24 8.18 -14.31
C LYS A 253 -7.14 8.95 -15.04
N GLU A 254 -7.01 10.26 -14.80
CA GLU A 254 -5.95 11.08 -15.39
C GLU A 254 -4.55 10.69 -14.89
N VAL A 255 -4.40 10.50 -13.57
CA VAL A 255 -3.12 10.09 -12.98
C VAL A 255 -2.74 8.68 -13.44
N TYR A 256 -3.69 7.73 -13.43
CA TYR A 256 -3.46 6.36 -13.88
C TYR A 256 -3.09 6.26 -15.36
N SER A 257 -3.76 7.04 -16.22
CA SER A 257 -3.42 7.12 -17.65
C SER A 257 -1.99 7.61 -17.85
N TRP A 258 -1.54 8.55 -17.02
CA TRP A 258 -0.16 9.03 -17.05
C TRP A 258 0.84 7.98 -16.52
N MET A 259 0.52 7.34 -15.40
CA MET A 259 1.31 6.25 -14.80
C MET A 259 1.59 5.14 -15.81
N THR A 260 0.53 4.65 -16.49
CA THR A 260 0.63 3.53 -17.43
C THR A 260 1.33 3.87 -18.73
N ALA A 261 1.37 5.16 -19.10
CA ALA A 261 2.10 5.62 -20.27
C ALA A 261 3.62 5.72 -20.05
N TYR A 262 4.07 6.00 -18.81
CA TYR A 262 5.46 6.42 -18.58
C TYR A 262 6.20 5.72 -17.42
N LEU A 263 5.50 5.19 -16.43
CA LEU A 263 6.10 4.61 -15.22
C LEU A 263 5.92 3.09 -15.11
N CYS A 264 5.49 2.42 -16.18
CA CYS A 264 5.49 0.97 -16.21
C CYS A 264 5.61 0.41 -17.62
N ASP A 265 5.86 -0.89 -17.70
CA ASP A 265 5.58 -1.71 -18.86
C ASP A 265 4.42 -2.65 -18.54
N THR A 266 3.23 -2.35 -19.07
CA THR A 266 2.03 -3.15 -18.83
C THR A 266 2.10 -4.55 -19.43
N SER A 267 2.97 -4.77 -20.43
CA SER A 267 3.14 -6.08 -21.07
C SER A 267 3.88 -7.07 -20.19
N THR A 268 4.77 -6.57 -19.32
CA THR A 268 5.53 -7.38 -18.35
C THR A 268 5.00 -7.24 -16.92
N GLY A 269 4.30 -6.14 -16.63
CA GLY A 269 3.89 -5.77 -15.28
C GLY A 269 5.00 -5.09 -14.47
N GLN A 270 6.11 -4.69 -15.09
CA GLN A 270 7.17 -3.98 -14.40
C GLN A 270 6.74 -2.53 -14.12
N VAL A 271 6.75 -2.11 -12.86
CA VAL A 271 6.60 -0.71 -12.48
C VAL A 271 7.99 -0.12 -12.26
N TYR A 272 8.26 1.01 -12.88
CA TYR A 272 9.50 1.78 -12.79
C TYR A 272 9.47 2.65 -11.54
N ASP A 273 10.63 3.12 -11.08
CA ASP A 273 10.70 3.91 -9.86
C ASP A 273 10.36 5.39 -10.10
N ASN A 274 11.06 6.02 -11.04
CA ASN A 274 10.93 7.47 -11.25
C ASN A 274 11.37 7.92 -12.64
N LEU A 275 11.04 9.17 -12.97
CA LEU A 275 11.60 9.93 -14.08
C LEU A 275 11.58 11.43 -13.77
N GLY A 276 12.33 12.22 -14.55
CA GLY A 276 12.27 13.68 -14.53
C GLY A 276 11.56 14.25 -15.76
N ILE A 277 10.99 15.45 -15.62
CA ILE A 277 10.57 16.27 -16.76
C ILE A 277 11.71 17.21 -17.15
N ASN A 278 12.11 17.19 -18.43
CA ASN A 278 13.17 18.05 -18.95
C ASN A 278 12.71 19.52 -19.05
N ASP A 279 13.66 20.45 -19.14
CA ASP A 279 13.38 21.90 -19.20
C ASP A 279 12.47 22.32 -20.38
N ASP A 280 12.55 21.56 -21.48
CA ASP A 280 11.75 21.72 -22.70
C ASP A 280 10.35 21.08 -22.62
N GLY A 281 10.03 20.43 -21.49
CA GLY A 281 8.75 19.76 -21.23
C GLY A 281 8.69 18.31 -21.71
N THR A 282 9.76 17.76 -22.27
CA THR A 282 9.78 16.34 -22.66
C THR A 282 9.93 15.41 -21.46
N ILE A 283 9.35 14.21 -21.57
CA ILE A 283 9.46 13.16 -20.54
C ILE A 283 10.87 12.56 -20.57
N GLY A 284 11.54 12.52 -19.42
CA GLY A 284 12.84 11.89 -19.26
C GLY A 284 12.79 10.36 -19.38
N THR A 285 13.96 9.73 -19.45
CA THR A 285 14.05 8.27 -19.42
C THR A 285 13.78 7.77 -17.99
N PRO A 286 12.87 6.81 -17.79
CA PRO A 286 12.57 6.31 -16.46
C PRO A 286 13.71 5.45 -15.90
N ASP A 287 13.94 5.56 -14.59
CA ASP A 287 14.67 4.58 -13.81
C ASP A 287 13.77 3.35 -13.63
N GLN A 288 14.16 2.23 -14.24
CA GLN A 288 13.35 1.02 -14.30
C GLN A 288 13.52 0.10 -13.09
N VAL A 289 14.18 0.54 -12.00
CA VAL A 289 14.25 -0.24 -10.76
C VAL A 289 12.83 -0.57 -10.30
N ALA A 290 12.53 -1.87 -10.19
CA ALA A 290 11.23 -2.33 -9.72
C ALA A 290 11.25 -2.49 -8.20
N LEU A 291 10.43 -1.72 -7.49
CA LEU A 291 10.29 -1.77 -6.03
C LEU A 291 8.90 -2.29 -5.67
N SER A 292 8.78 -3.15 -4.66
CA SER A 292 7.53 -3.85 -4.35
C SER A 292 6.37 -2.91 -4.02
N TYR A 293 6.61 -1.82 -3.31
CA TYR A 293 5.55 -0.87 -2.96
C TYR A 293 4.99 -0.11 -4.18
N ASN A 294 5.83 0.18 -5.17
CA ASN A 294 5.40 0.72 -6.46
C ASN A 294 4.52 -0.31 -7.20
N GLN A 295 4.89 -1.59 -7.17
CA GLN A 295 4.04 -2.67 -7.71
C GLN A 295 2.69 -2.74 -6.98
N GLY A 296 2.72 -2.64 -5.65
CA GLY A 296 1.53 -2.67 -4.80
C GLY A 296 0.54 -1.56 -5.10
N THR A 297 1.00 -0.32 -5.19
CA THR A 297 0.11 0.84 -5.41
C THR A 297 -0.43 0.93 -6.83
N PHE A 298 0.34 0.52 -7.84
CA PHE A 298 -0.14 0.43 -9.22
C PHE A 298 -1.19 -0.68 -9.35
N MET A 299 -0.94 -1.85 -8.76
CA MET A 299 -1.92 -2.93 -8.66
C MET A 299 -3.20 -2.47 -7.96
N ALA A 300 -3.09 -1.82 -6.80
CA ALA A 300 -4.23 -1.35 -6.02
C ALA A 300 -5.05 -0.30 -6.78
N SER A 301 -4.39 0.65 -7.43
CA SER A 301 -5.03 1.70 -8.24
C SER A 301 -5.78 1.11 -9.43
N ALA A 302 -5.14 0.17 -10.14
CA ALA A 302 -5.76 -0.55 -11.25
C ALA A 302 -6.99 -1.34 -10.77
N LEU A 303 -6.86 -2.09 -9.67
CA LEU A 303 -7.96 -2.87 -9.13
C LEU A 303 -9.13 -1.98 -8.67
N ALA A 304 -8.84 -0.86 -8.01
CA ALA A 304 -9.86 0.09 -7.60
C ALA A 304 -10.60 0.70 -8.81
N LEU A 305 -9.88 1.05 -9.87
CA LEU A 305 -10.47 1.55 -11.13
C LEU A 305 -11.31 0.49 -11.83
N TYR A 306 -10.86 -0.77 -11.88
CA TYR A 306 -11.67 -1.88 -12.38
C TYR A 306 -12.96 -2.00 -11.57
N ASN A 307 -12.85 -2.00 -10.25
CA ASN A 307 -13.99 -2.13 -9.37
C ASN A 307 -14.97 -0.96 -9.53
N ALA A 308 -14.50 0.25 -9.85
CA ALA A 308 -15.33 1.42 -10.14
C ALA A 308 -16.00 1.42 -11.52
N THR A 309 -15.38 0.82 -12.53
CA THR A 309 -15.75 1.06 -13.95
C THR A 309 -16.20 -0.20 -14.68
N GLY A 310 -15.77 -1.38 -14.23
CA GLY A 310 -15.90 -2.64 -14.95
C GLY A 310 -15.04 -2.74 -16.21
N GLU A 311 -14.10 -1.82 -16.44
CA GLU A 311 -13.25 -1.83 -17.64
C GLU A 311 -12.12 -2.88 -17.51
N ASP A 312 -12.19 -3.93 -18.34
CA ASP A 312 -11.30 -5.10 -18.33
C ASP A 312 -9.78 -4.78 -18.34
N GLU A 313 -9.38 -3.68 -18.99
CA GLU A 313 -7.97 -3.27 -19.06
C GLU A 313 -7.37 -3.04 -17.68
N TYR A 314 -8.14 -2.42 -16.76
CA TYR A 314 -7.68 -2.19 -15.41
C TYR A 314 -7.44 -3.50 -14.65
N LEU A 315 -8.31 -4.51 -14.82
CA LEU A 315 -8.11 -5.81 -14.20
C LEU A 315 -6.89 -6.55 -14.79
N ARG A 316 -6.68 -6.48 -16.11
CA ARG A 316 -5.49 -7.05 -16.76
C ARG A 316 -4.22 -6.42 -16.20
N ASN A 317 -4.20 -5.10 -16.03
CA ASN A 317 -3.04 -4.39 -15.47
C ASN A 317 -2.82 -4.76 -14.00
N ALA A 318 -3.87 -4.81 -13.17
CA ALA A 318 -3.78 -5.24 -11.78
C ALA A 318 -3.16 -6.65 -11.66
N ILE A 319 -3.60 -7.59 -12.48
CA ILE A 319 -3.04 -8.95 -12.56
C ILE A 319 -1.57 -8.90 -13.02
N SER A 320 -1.23 -8.08 -14.00
CA SER A 320 0.13 -7.96 -14.54
C SER A 320 1.12 -7.47 -13.48
N PHE A 321 0.79 -6.39 -12.76
CA PHE A 321 1.62 -5.85 -11.67
C PHE A 321 1.79 -6.84 -10.51
N ALA A 322 0.69 -7.49 -10.09
CA ALA A 322 0.73 -8.56 -9.09
C ALA A 322 1.59 -9.75 -9.53
N SER A 323 1.46 -10.15 -10.81
CA SER A 323 2.23 -11.25 -11.39
C SER A 323 3.72 -10.92 -11.46
N TYR A 324 4.10 -9.69 -11.79
CA TYR A 324 5.50 -9.29 -11.78
C TYR A 324 6.11 -9.48 -10.39
N GLN A 325 5.43 -9.01 -9.33
CA GLN A 325 5.91 -9.20 -7.97
C GLN A 325 6.06 -10.70 -7.63
N VAL A 326 5.03 -11.51 -7.86
CA VAL A 326 5.03 -12.95 -7.53
C VAL A 326 6.03 -13.77 -8.38
N ASN A 327 6.35 -13.33 -9.61
CA ASN A 327 7.22 -14.07 -10.52
C ASN A 327 8.68 -13.61 -10.48
N ARG A 328 8.93 -12.34 -10.19
CA ARG A 328 10.26 -11.71 -10.35
C ARG A 328 10.84 -11.18 -9.06
N LYS A 329 10.02 -11.05 -8.00
CA LYS A 329 10.40 -10.44 -6.72
C LYS A 329 10.14 -11.37 -5.52
N MET A 330 10.49 -12.63 -5.71
CA MET A 330 10.57 -13.64 -4.65
C MET A 330 12.04 -13.89 -4.31
N ASP A 331 12.32 -14.28 -3.07
CA ASP A 331 13.64 -14.77 -2.68
C ASP A 331 14.03 -16.02 -3.49
N SER A 332 15.33 -16.18 -3.70
CA SER A 332 15.88 -17.26 -4.53
C SER A 332 15.90 -18.63 -3.86
N ASN A 333 15.86 -18.67 -2.52
CA ASN A 333 16.01 -19.87 -1.71
C ASN A 333 14.75 -20.20 -0.90
N TYR A 334 13.94 -19.21 -0.59
CA TYR A 334 12.71 -19.35 0.18
C TYR A 334 11.51 -18.74 -0.57
N PRO A 335 10.29 -19.28 -0.37
CA PRO A 335 9.08 -18.73 -0.98
C PRO A 335 8.59 -17.45 -0.26
N VAL A 336 9.48 -16.49 -0.01
CA VAL A 336 9.17 -15.19 0.60
C VAL A 336 9.33 -14.06 -0.41
N PHE A 337 8.59 -12.96 -0.26
CA PHE A 337 8.83 -11.78 -1.09
C PHE A 337 10.23 -11.20 -0.80
N SER A 338 11.01 -10.97 -1.87
CA SER A 338 12.36 -10.43 -1.75
C SER A 338 12.34 -9.01 -1.19
N GLY A 339 13.25 -8.68 -0.25
CA GLY A 339 13.45 -7.31 0.21
C GLY A 339 14.30 -6.47 -0.74
N GLU A 340 14.23 -5.14 -0.60
CA GLU A 340 14.94 -4.15 -1.43
C GLU A 340 16.20 -3.57 -0.78
N GLY A 341 16.69 -4.20 0.29
CA GLY A 341 17.86 -3.74 1.04
C GLY A 341 17.78 -4.16 2.50
N ASN A 342 18.71 -3.65 3.31
CA ASN A 342 18.85 -4.01 4.72
C ASN A 342 18.84 -2.79 5.66
N SER A 343 18.46 -1.61 5.16
CA SER A 343 18.46 -0.36 5.93
C SER A 343 17.54 0.70 5.32
N GLY A 344 17.10 1.63 6.15
CA GLY A 344 16.37 2.82 5.73
C GLY A 344 15.00 2.52 5.17
N ASP A 345 14.57 3.30 4.17
CA ASP A 345 13.22 3.21 3.63
C ASP A 345 12.95 1.90 2.89
N ASN A 346 14.00 1.30 2.30
CA ASN A 346 13.90 0.04 1.56
C ASN A 346 13.32 -1.11 2.38
N LEU A 347 13.44 -1.03 3.70
CA LEU A 347 12.92 -2.03 4.61
C LEU A 347 11.38 -2.12 4.53
N LEU A 348 10.69 -0.98 4.34
CA LEU A 348 9.23 -0.89 4.43
C LEU A 348 8.48 -1.46 3.20
N PHE A 349 9.14 -1.48 2.04
CA PHE A 349 8.48 -1.53 0.74
C PHE A 349 7.61 -2.77 0.52
N ARG A 350 8.08 -3.96 0.91
CA ARG A 350 7.34 -5.21 0.68
C ARG A 350 6.07 -5.32 1.53
N GLY A 351 6.02 -4.65 2.68
CA GLY A 351 4.82 -4.57 3.51
C GLY A 351 3.67 -3.85 2.79
N ILE A 352 3.99 -2.77 2.09
CA ILE A 352 3.01 -1.97 1.34
C ILE A 352 2.40 -2.79 0.18
N PHE A 353 3.21 -3.59 -0.51
CA PHE A 353 2.69 -4.54 -1.50
C PHE A 353 1.67 -5.50 -0.88
N VAL A 354 2.07 -6.17 0.20
CA VAL A 354 1.27 -7.20 0.86
C VAL A 354 -0.07 -6.65 1.33
N ARG A 355 -0.09 -5.43 1.89
CA ARG A 355 -1.32 -4.73 2.30
C ARG A 355 -2.38 -4.69 1.21
N TYR A 356 -2.00 -4.26 0.01
CA TYR A 356 -2.95 -4.16 -1.11
C TYR A 356 -3.15 -5.49 -1.84
N PHE A 357 -2.23 -6.44 -1.67
CA PHE A 357 -2.36 -7.76 -2.27
C PHE A 357 -3.59 -8.49 -1.76
N LEU A 358 -4.01 -8.25 -0.51
CA LEU A 358 -5.25 -8.79 0.05
C LEU A 358 -6.48 -8.45 -0.79
N ASP A 359 -6.62 -7.20 -1.25
CA ASP A 359 -7.76 -6.78 -2.09
C ASP A 359 -7.76 -7.55 -3.43
N MET A 360 -6.57 -7.79 -4.00
CA MET A 360 -6.41 -8.60 -5.22
C MET A 360 -6.78 -10.07 -4.99
N LEU A 361 -6.46 -10.64 -3.82
CA LEU A 361 -6.87 -12.00 -3.46
C LEU A 361 -8.38 -12.11 -3.28
N LYS A 362 -9.02 -11.07 -2.71
CA LYS A 362 -10.47 -11.00 -2.52
C LYS A 362 -11.24 -10.87 -3.83
N GLN A 363 -10.62 -10.29 -4.87
CA GLN A 363 -11.25 -10.11 -6.18
C GLN A 363 -11.84 -11.44 -6.72
N PRO A 364 -13.08 -11.45 -7.24
CA PRO A 364 -13.70 -12.66 -7.74
C PRO A 364 -13.03 -13.06 -9.05
N VAL A 365 -12.99 -14.36 -9.31
CA VAL A 365 -12.48 -14.88 -10.58
C VAL A 365 -13.45 -14.58 -11.72
N ASN A 366 -12.90 -14.43 -12.92
CA ASN A 366 -13.63 -14.35 -14.19
C ASN A 366 -12.73 -14.85 -15.34
N ASP A 367 -13.12 -14.60 -16.58
CA ASP A 367 -12.35 -15.02 -17.77
C ASP A 367 -10.96 -14.37 -17.87
N ILE A 368 -10.71 -13.28 -17.12
CA ILE A 368 -9.43 -12.55 -17.07
C ILE A 368 -8.64 -12.95 -15.83
N TYR A 369 -9.21 -12.81 -14.64
CA TYR A 369 -8.62 -13.26 -13.38
C TYR A 369 -9.01 -14.71 -13.11
N THR A 370 -8.23 -15.63 -13.66
CA THR A 370 -8.55 -17.07 -13.58
C THR A 370 -8.30 -17.66 -12.19
N GLU A 371 -8.97 -18.77 -11.88
CA GLU A 371 -8.73 -19.54 -10.66
C GLU A 371 -7.26 -19.95 -10.50
N SER A 372 -6.58 -20.28 -11.61
CA SER A 372 -5.16 -20.64 -11.58
C SER A 372 -4.28 -19.48 -11.14
N THR A 373 -4.55 -18.27 -11.64
CA THR A 373 -3.80 -17.06 -11.27
C THR A 373 -4.06 -16.71 -9.80
N LYS A 374 -5.34 -16.76 -9.38
CA LYS A 374 -5.73 -16.53 -7.99
C LYS A 374 -5.08 -17.51 -7.03
N ASN A 375 -5.08 -18.81 -7.35
CA ASN A 375 -4.43 -19.83 -6.53
C ASN A 375 -2.93 -19.61 -6.42
N LYS A 376 -2.26 -19.21 -7.52
CA LYS A 376 -0.85 -18.81 -7.51
C LYS A 376 -0.58 -17.66 -6.53
N PHE A 377 -1.43 -16.63 -6.55
CA PHE A 377 -1.31 -15.49 -5.64
C PHE A 377 -1.57 -15.88 -4.18
N ILE A 378 -2.59 -16.71 -3.93
CA ILE A 378 -2.87 -17.26 -2.60
C ILE A 378 -1.65 -18.04 -2.10
N THR A 379 -1.11 -18.95 -2.90
CA THR A 379 0.07 -19.75 -2.52
C THR A 379 1.28 -18.87 -2.19
N ALA A 380 1.50 -17.78 -2.93
CA ALA A 380 2.56 -16.82 -2.63
C ALA A 380 2.38 -16.17 -1.25
N LEU A 381 1.17 -15.70 -0.92
CA LEU A 381 0.87 -15.16 0.41
C LEU A 381 1.09 -16.21 1.50
N ARG A 382 0.47 -17.40 1.36
CA ARG A 382 0.53 -18.47 2.37
C ARG A 382 1.97 -18.90 2.64
N SER A 383 2.71 -19.23 1.58
CA SER A 383 4.09 -19.73 1.73
C SER A 383 5.01 -18.67 2.31
N CYS A 384 4.83 -17.40 1.93
CA CYS A 384 5.60 -16.29 2.49
C CYS A 384 5.33 -16.13 3.98
N SER A 385 4.05 -16.09 4.40
CA SER A 385 3.71 -15.94 5.80
C SER A 385 4.16 -17.13 6.64
N ASP A 386 4.01 -18.36 6.13
CA ASP A 386 4.43 -19.57 6.83
C ASP A 386 5.94 -19.54 7.11
N VAL A 387 6.77 -19.17 6.13
CA VAL A 387 8.22 -19.06 6.32
C VAL A 387 8.59 -17.95 7.30
N VAL A 388 7.98 -16.78 7.17
CA VAL A 388 8.24 -15.64 8.07
C VAL A 388 7.91 -16.02 9.51
N TRP A 389 6.73 -16.61 9.72
CA TRP A 389 6.33 -17.04 11.07
C TRP A 389 7.23 -18.13 11.64
N GLU A 390 7.64 -19.13 10.86
CA GLU A 390 8.44 -20.24 11.40
C GLU A 390 9.92 -19.88 11.61
N LEU A 391 10.48 -18.97 10.79
CA LEU A 391 11.93 -18.75 10.74
C LEU A 391 12.39 -17.35 11.12
N ALA A 392 11.57 -16.31 10.93
CA ALA A 392 12.04 -14.93 10.87
C ALA A 392 11.93 -14.14 12.18
N HIS A 393 11.61 -14.81 13.30
CA HIS A 393 11.58 -14.17 14.61
C HIS A 393 12.39 -14.92 15.68
N PRO A 394 12.90 -14.20 16.70
CA PRO A 394 13.52 -14.85 17.85
C PRO A 394 12.50 -15.65 18.68
N GLU A 395 12.95 -16.74 19.32
CA GLU A 395 12.08 -17.54 20.18
C GLU A 395 11.42 -16.68 21.29
N GLY A 396 10.09 -16.67 21.34
CA GLY A 396 9.30 -15.92 22.33
C GLY A 396 9.12 -14.42 22.04
N TRP A 397 9.58 -13.93 20.88
CA TRP A 397 9.45 -12.53 20.46
C TRP A 397 8.90 -12.47 19.04
N TYR A 398 7.75 -11.84 18.85
CA TYR A 398 7.10 -11.73 17.55
C TYR A 398 7.44 -10.39 16.90
N VAL A 399 8.72 -10.24 16.57
CA VAL A 399 9.30 -9.05 15.92
C VAL A 399 10.09 -9.47 14.70
N TRP A 400 10.12 -8.59 13.69
CA TRP A 400 10.52 -8.91 12.33
C TRP A 400 11.60 -7.97 11.83
N GLU A 401 12.51 -8.51 11.03
CA GLU A 401 13.62 -7.76 10.46
C GLU A 401 13.66 -7.93 8.92
N TYR A 402 14.71 -7.45 8.24
CA TYR A 402 14.81 -7.44 6.79
C TYR A 402 14.99 -8.85 6.20
N ASP A 403 15.56 -9.78 6.95
CA ASP A 403 15.62 -11.18 6.55
C ASP A 403 14.33 -11.89 6.93
N TRP A 404 13.51 -12.24 5.94
CA TRP A 404 12.24 -12.95 6.11
C TRP A 404 12.41 -14.47 6.12
N ALA A 405 13.64 -14.97 6.05
CA ALA A 405 13.97 -16.38 6.11
C ALA A 405 14.88 -16.74 7.30
N ALA A 406 15.24 -15.78 8.15
CA ALA A 406 16.05 -16.00 9.32
C ALA A 406 15.76 -14.99 10.43
N ALA A 407 15.74 -15.47 11.68
CA ALA A 407 15.58 -14.63 12.85
C ALA A 407 16.76 -13.66 12.99
N PRO A 408 16.53 -12.43 13.45
CA PRO A 408 17.60 -11.46 13.67
C PRO A 408 18.50 -11.88 14.84
N GLU A 409 19.81 -11.75 14.67
CA GLU A 409 20.82 -12.11 15.68
C GLU A 409 21.48 -10.86 16.30
N PHE A 410 22.08 -11.01 17.48
CA PHE A 410 22.92 -9.95 18.06
C PHE A 410 24.04 -9.53 17.09
N GLY A 411 24.25 -8.23 16.94
CA GLY A 411 25.17 -7.65 15.98
C GLY A 411 24.56 -7.39 14.60
N ASN A 412 23.23 -7.52 14.42
CA ASN A 412 22.55 -7.36 13.12
C ASN A 412 22.73 -5.98 12.46
N ARG A 413 23.20 -4.96 13.19
CA ARG A 413 23.52 -3.62 12.66
C ARG A 413 25.01 -3.31 12.55
N ASN A 414 25.89 -4.27 12.86
CA ASN A 414 27.36 -4.14 12.76
C ASN A 414 27.97 -2.97 13.56
N ASP A 415 27.22 -2.32 14.43
CA ASP A 415 27.62 -1.19 15.27
C ASP A 415 28.00 -1.65 16.69
N ASN A 416 27.30 -2.65 17.22
CA ASN A 416 27.58 -3.28 18.50
C ASN A 416 27.30 -4.81 18.43
N PRO A 417 28.31 -5.69 18.61
CA PRO A 417 28.14 -7.15 18.51
C PRO A 417 27.29 -7.75 19.64
N ASP A 418 27.03 -6.97 20.68
CA ASP A 418 26.22 -7.36 21.81
C ASP A 418 24.82 -6.74 21.79
N ARG A 419 24.47 -5.98 20.75
CA ARG A 419 23.15 -5.35 20.57
C ARG A 419 22.35 -6.01 19.46
N LEU A 420 21.06 -6.17 19.67
CA LEU A 420 20.09 -6.47 18.62
C LEU A 420 19.15 -5.28 18.47
N THR A 421 18.95 -4.82 17.24
CA THR A 421 18.13 -3.63 16.91
C THR A 421 17.11 -3.99 15.84
N ILE A 422 15.84 -3.69 16.07
CA ILE A 422 14.77 -3.84 15.08
C ILE A 422 14.25 -2.45 14.74
N GLU A 423 14.38 -2.05 13.48
CA GLU A 423 13.85 -0.77 12.98
C GLU A 423 12.34 -0.86 12.71
N LEU A 424 11.60 0.22 12.95
CA LEU A 424 10.17 0.27 12.64
C LEU A 424 9.92 -0.06 11.16
N ASN A 425 10.80 0.42 10.28
CA ASN A 425 10.68 0.15 8.84
C ASN A 425 10.87 -1.34 8.49
N ALA A 426 11.52 -2.14 9.33
CA ALA A 426 11.65 -3.59 9.13
C ALA A 426 10.52 -4.38 9.82
N GLU A 427 10.11 -3.92 11.01
CA GLU A 427 9.02 -4.50 11.78
C GLU A 427 7.69 -4.40 11.05
N VAL A 428 7.35 -3.19 10.57
CA VAL A 428 6.03 -2.89 10.02
C VAL A 428 5.64 -3.82 8.86
N PRO A 429 6.52 -4.15 7.90
CA PRO A 429 6.26 -5.12 6.85
C PRO A 429 5.97 -6.52 7.37
N GLY A 430 6.73 -7.00 8.35
CA GLY A 430 6.53 -8.33 8.92
C GLY A 430 5.18 -8.41 9.63
N ALA A 431 4.90 -7.46 10.53
CA ALA A 431 3.63 -7.37 11.23
C ALA A 431 2.44 -7.20 10.26
N THR A 432 2.61 -6.39 9.20
CA THR A 432 1.63 -6.27 8.12
C THR A 432 1.37 -7.62 7.43
N LEU A 433 2.41 -8.41 7.14
CA LEU A 433 2.22 -9.73 6.52
C LEU A 433 1.43 -10.67 7.42
N ILE A 434 1.73 -10.71 8.72
CA ILE A 434 1.01 -11.56 9.68
C ILE A 434 -0.46 -11.13 9.79
N GLU A 435 -0.73 -9.82 9.93
CA GLU A 435 -2.09 -9.29 9.96
C GLU A 435 -2.85 -9.59 8.64
N ILE A 436 -2.23 -9.35 7.49
CA ILE A 436 -2.86 -9.62 6.19
C ILE A 436 -3.13 -11.12 5.98
N ARG A 437 -2.24 -11.98 6.46
CA ARG A 437 -2.45 -13.43 6.45
C ARG A 437 -3.66 -13.83 7.29
N ALA A 438 -3.80 -13.28 8.50
CA ALA A 438 -4.94 -13.53 9.38
C ALA A 438 -6.25 -13.00 8.79
N ARG A 439 -6.23 -11.77 8.27
CA ARG A 439 -7.38 -11.15 7.58
C ARG A 439 -7.80 -11.92 6.33
N TYR A 440 -6.84 -12.51 5.60
CA TYR A 440 -7.16 -13.42 4.49
C TYR A 440 -7.90 -14.67 4.98
N GLU A 441 -7.47 -15.30 6.08
CA GLU A 441 -8.17 -16.47 6.62
C GLU A 441 -9.56 -16.11 7.19
N ASP A 442 -9.70 -14.94 7.80
CA ASP A 442 -10.99 -14.39 8.23
C ASP A 442 -11.96 -14.17 7.05
N TRP A 443 -11.44 -13.68 5.92
CA TRP A 443 -12.20 -13.57 4.69
C TRP A 443 -12.62 -14.94 4.12
N VAL A 444 -11.72 -15.92 4.10
CA VAL A 444 -12.02 -17.31 3.67
C VAL A 444 -13.09 -17.95 4.56
N ALA A 445 -13.04 -17.67 5.86
CA ALA A 445 -14.05 -18.09 6.84
C ALA A 445 -15.38 -17.33 6.71
N GLY A 446 -15.45 -16.30 5.86
CA GLY A 446 -16.65 -15.52 5.61
C GLY A 446 -17.00 -14.54 6.73
N LYS A 447 -16.02 -14.07 7.51
CA LYS A 447 -16.26 -13.06 8.55
C LYS A 447 -16.79 -11.76 7.93
N ASP A 448 -17.80 -11.18 8.56
CA ASP A 448 -18.49 -9.98 8.07
C ASP A 448 -17.56 -8.76 7.97
N SER A 449 -16.57 -8.63 8.86
CA SER A 449 -15.57 -7.56 8.85
C SER A 449 -14.69 -7.53 7.60
N GLU A 450 -14.59 -8.66 6.88
CA GLU A 450 -13.73 -8.79 5.71
C GLU A 450 -14.48 -8.74 4.38
N LYS A 451 -15.80 -8.47 4.42
CA LYS A 451 -16.62 -8.29 3.23
C LYS A 451 -15.99 -7.22 2.32
N PRO A 452 -15.78 -7.52 1.03
CA PRO A 452 -15.26 -6.52 0.12
C PRO A 452 -16.22 -5.34 0.00
N ASN A 453 -15.69 -4.12 0.02
CA ASN A 453 -16.46 -2.88 0.02
C ASN A 453 -16.49 -2.20 -1.37
N TRP A 454 -16.27 -2.94 -2.45
CA TRP A 454 -16.10 -2.38 -3.80
C TRP A 454 -17.31 -1.56 -4.28
N THR A 455 -17.06 -0.42 -4.89
CA THR A 455 -18.07 0.44 -5.50
C THR A 455 -18.08 0.24 -7.01
N GLY A 456 -18.99 -0.57 -7.58
CA GLY A 456 -19.22 -0.63 -9.03
C GLY A 456 -20.18 -1.75 -9.46
N PRO A 457 -20.14 -2.22 -10.74
CA PRO A 457 -21.17 -3.11 -11.27
C PRO A 457 -21.24 -4.43 -10.47
N ASP A 458 -22.44 -5.00 -10.34
CA ASP A 458 -22.65 -6.29 -9.68
C ASP A 458 -21.86 -7.40 -10.41
N PHE A 459 -20.63 -7.67 -9.96
CA PHE A 459 -19.79 -8.76 -10.46
C PHE A 459 -20.37 -10.15 -10.10
N ASN A 460 -21.41 -10.19 -9.26
CA ASN A 460 -22.15 -11.38 -8.86
C ASN A 460 -23.42 -11.65 -9.68
N ALA A 461 -23.72 -10.90 -10.74
CA ALA A 461 -24.95 -11.07 -11.53
C ALA A 461 -24.96 -12.32 -12.46
N GLY A 462 -24.04 -13.28 -12.29
CA GLY A 462 -23.83 -14.37 -13.24
C GLY A 462 -23.34 -15.71 -12.66
N LYS A 463 -23.73 -16.07 -11.43
CA LYS A 463 -23.60 -17.46 -10.93
C LYS A 463 -24.93 -18.02 -10.47
#